data_AF-A0A928TEP6-F1
#
_entry.id   AF-A0A928TEP6-F1
#
_cell.length_a   1.000
_cell.length_b   1.000
_cell.length_c   1.000
_cell.angle_alpha   90.00
_cell.angle_beta   90.00
_cell.angle_gamma   90.00
#
_symmetry.space_group_name_H-M   'P 1'
#
loop_
_entity.id
_entity.type
_entity.pdbx_description
1 polymer ?
#
loop_
_entity_poly.entity_id
_entity_poly.type
_entity_poly.pdbx_seq_one_letter_code
_entity_poly.pdbx_strand_id
1 'polypeptide(L)'
;MDSQTLLLRSEAFHTTRWTRVCAAQSDSEDGRSALADLCDAYYEPVLAFLRCELRDADAARDMSHAFFAEMLAGGAIHGVERDRGRFRSYLLGAVKHFASHQRESSSRAKRGGGLEPVALENDEVIEVADARQISPDAEFDRQWAVTVLARALEALRQECVAGGRGGFFEQVKPLLSGDAAYGDQAAIATACGMNLDAFRMAVHRLKKRLRDCVKSEVAGTLDDPTMVQQEMESLFAALGGGC
;
A
#
# COMPACT_ATOMS: atom_id res chain seq x y z
N MET A 1 10.64 -49.25 7.05
CA MET A 1 10.32 -48.92 5.64
C MET A 1 8.79 -48.88 5.57
N ASP A 2 8.11 -47.74 5.50
CA ASP A 2 8.57 -46.42 5.07
C ASP A 2 7.88 -45.30 5.83
N SER A 3 8.70 -44.52 6.54
CA SER A 3 8.34 -43.23 7.16
C SER A 3 8.31 -42.08 6.13
N GLN A 4 8.19 -42.36 4.83
CA GLN A 4 8.32 -41.38 3.76
C GLN A 4 7.00 -40.85 3.18
N THR A 5 5.84 -41.43 3.51
CA THR A 5 4.56 -41.04 2.86
C THR A 5 3.78 -39.96 3.61
N LEU A 6 4.26 -39.49 4.78
CA LEU A 6 3.62 -38.43 5.56
C LEU A 6 4.25 -37.03 5.39
N LEU A 7 5.22 -36.87 4.49
CA LEU A 7 5.91 -35.59 4.23
C LEU A 7 5.45 -34.85 2.97
N LEU A 8 4.49 -35.38 2.20
CA LEU A 8 3.94 -34.72 1.01
C LEU A 8 2.81 -33.71 1.31
N ARG A 9 2.66 -33.30 2.56
CA ARG A 9 1.59 -32.36 3.00
C ARG A 9 2.12 -31.14 3.76
N SER A 10 3.42 -30.84 3.65
CA SER A 10 4.11 -29.80 4.45
C SER A 10 4.54 -28.53 3.70
N GLU A 11 4.29 -28.37 2.40
CA GLU A 11 4.76 -27.17 1.67
C GLU A 11 3.71 -26.60 0.71
N ALA A 12 2.50 -26.37 1.21
CA ALA A 12 1.69 -25.29 0.67
C ALA A 12 2.36 -23.98 1.11
N PHE A 13 3.47 -23.61 0.45
CA PHE A 13 4.09 -22.30 0.57
C PHE A 13 2.97 -21.27 0.58
N HIS A 14 2.90 -20.46 1.64
CA HIS A 14 1.91 -19.40 1.75
C HIS A 14 2.08 -18.47 0.54
N THR A 15 1.29 -18.69 -0.50
CA THR A 15 1.37 -17.95 -1.75
C THR A 15 0.78 -16.56 -1.49
N THR A 16 1.60 -15.66 -0.97
CA THR A 16 1.24 -14.26 -0.80
C THR A 16 0.86 -13.69 -2.17
N ARG A 17 0.05 -12.62 -2.22
CA ARG A 17 -0.29 -11.98 -3.51
C ARG A 17 0.99 -11.59 -4.25
N TRP A 18 2.01 -11.16 -3.53
CA TRP A 18 3.32 -10.86 -4.11
C TRP A 18 4.06 -12.09 -4.64
N THR A 19 4.15 -13.19 -3.87
CA THR A 19 4.76 -14.43 -4.35
C THR A 19 3.98 -15.02 -5.54
N ARG A 20 2.64 -14.84 -5.60
CA ARG A 20 1.83 -15.22 -6.78
C ARG A 20 2.18 -14.39 -8.01
N VAL A 21 2.31 -13.08 -7.88
CA VAL A 21 2.77 -12.21 -8.98
C VAL A 21 4.19 -12.59 -9.43
N CYS A 22 5.09 -12.88 -8.50
CA CYS A 22 6.46 -13.32 -8.79
C CYS A 22 6.54 -14.72 -9.44
N ALA A 23 5.64 -15.63 -9.06
CA ALA A 23 5.60 -17.01 -9.54
C ALA A 23 4.88 -17.15 -10.89
N ALA A 24 3.92 -16.28 -11.17
CA ALA A 24 3.00 -16.44 -12.29
C ALA A 24 3.51 -15.89 -13.63
N GLN A 25 4.73 -15.32 -13.70
CA GLN A 25 5.39 -14.77 -14.90
C GLN A 25 4.42 -14.64 -16.10
N SER A 26 3.59 -13.59 -16.05
CA SER A 26 2.79 -13.02 -17.14
C SER A 26 1.59 -13.79 -17.72
N ASP A 27 1.52 -15.12 -17.68
CA ASP A 27 0.53 -15.84 -18.54
C ASP A 27 -0.62 -16.57 -17.83
N SER A 28 -0.61 -16.71 -16.51
CA SER A 28 -1.75 -17.30 -15.79
C SER A 28 -2.82 -16.25 -15.42
N GLU A 29 -4.09 -16.66 -15.45
CA GLU A 29 -5.22 -15.82 -15.03
C GLU A 29 -5.10 -15.39 -13.56
N ASP A 30 -4.63 -16.30 -12.71
CA ASP A 30 -4.37 -16.04 -11.28
C ASP A 30 -3.28 -14.97 -11.07
N GLY A 31 -2.22 -14.99 -11.89
CA GLY A 31 -1.15 -14.00 -11.83
C GLY A 31 -1.62 -12.60 -12.23
N ARG A 32 -2.40 -12.52 -13.31
CA ARG A 32 -3.00 -11.26 -13.79
C ARG A 32 -3.97 -10.67 -12.77
N SER A 33 -4.81 -11.50 -12.14
CA SER A 33 -5.72 -11.05 -11.08
C SER A 33 -4.95 -10.56 -9.85
N ALA A 34 -3.93 -11.29 -9.40
CA ALA A 34 -3.13 -10.89 -8.25
C ALA A 34 -2.36 -9.58 -8.50
N LEU A 35 -1.89 -9.36 -9.73
CA LEU A 35 -1.26 -8.10 -10.12
C LEU A 35 -2.27 -6.96 -10.16
N ALA A 36 -3.46 -7.16 -10.73
CA ALA A 36 -4.51 -6.14 -10.75
C ALA A 36 -4.90 -5.70 -9.34
N ASP A 37 -5.05 -6.64 -8.40
CA ASP A 37 -5.34 -6.36 -6.99
C ASP A 37 -4.24 -5.55 -6.29
N LEU A 38 -2.98 -5.76 -6.69
CA LEU A 38 -1.83 -4.98 -6.19
C LEU A 38 -1.80 -3.59 -6.84
N CYS A 39 -2.00 -3.48 -8.15
CA CYS A 39 -2.06 -2.18 -8.84
C CYS A 39 -3.17 -1.30 -8.26
N ASP A 40 -4.35 -1.86 -8.02
CA ASP A 40 -5.48 -1.17 -7.39
C ASP A 40 -5.12 -0.68 -5.98
N ALA A 41 -4.47 -1.51 -5.17
CA ALA A 41 -4.03 -1.11 -3.81
C ALA A 41 -3.02 0.04 -3.83
N TYR A 42 -2.14 0.04 -4.81
CA TYR A 42 -1.00 0.93 -4.84
C TYR A 42 -1.18 2.14 -5.77
N TYR A 43 -2.35 2.26 -6.42
CA TYR A 43 -2.66 3.41 -7.25
C TYR A 43 -2.53 4.74 -6.49
N GLU A 44 -3.20 4.84 -5.34
CA GLU A 44 -3.14 6.05 -4.51
C GLU A 44 -1.74 6.36 -3.96
N PRO A 45 -0.97 5.39 -3.42
CA PRO A 45 0.43 5.62 -3.04
C PRO A 45 1.30 6.19 -4.19
N VAL A 46 1.18 5.62 -5.39
CA VAL A 46 1.91 6.09 -6.58
C VAL A 46 1.45 7.49 -6.98
N LEU A 47 0.15 7.75 -6.99
CA LEU A 47 -0.38 9.07 -7.31
C LEU A 47 0.07 10.13 -6.30
N ALA A 48 0.10 9.80 -5.01
CA ALA A 48 0.57 10.70 -3.96
C ALA A 48 2.06 11.06 -4.14
N PHE A 49 2.90 10.06 -4.42
CA PHE A 49 4.30 10.26 -4.79
C PHE A 49 4.45 11.20 -6.00
N LEU A 50 3.70 10.95 -7.07
CA LEU A 50 3.79 11.73 -8.31
C LEU A 50 3.24 13.15 -8.18
N ARG A 51 2.25 13.37 -7.31
CA ARG A 51 1.76 14.72 -6.97
C ARG A 51 2.87 15.55 -6.32
N CYS A 52 3.65 14.95 -5.41
CA CYS A 52 4.80 15.63 -4.81
C CYS A 52 5.92 15.89 -5.83
N GLU A 53 6.20 14.92 -6.70
CA GLU A 53 7.28 15.02 -7.72
C GLU A 53 6.99 15.98 -8.87
N LEU A 54 5.72 16.10 -9.29
CA LEU A 54 5.35 16.93 -10.45
C LEU A 54 4.75 18.28 -10.05
N ARG A 55 4.23 18.41 -8.83
CA ARG A 55 3.50 19.58 -8.33
C ARG A 55 2.31 19.98 -9.23
N ASP A 56 1.77 19.02 -9.97
CA ASP A 56 0.63 19.15 -10.89
C ASP A 56 -0.27 17.92 -10.73
N ALA A 57 -1.52 18.14 -10.34
CA ALA A 57 -2.46 17.07 -10.01
C ALA A 57 -2.94 16.30 -11.25
N ASP A 58 -3.06 16.95 -12.40
CA ASP A 58 -3.53 16.32 -13.63
C ASP A 58 -2.39 15.56 -14.30
N ALA A 59 -1.20 16.16 -14.37
CA ALA A 59 0.00 15.48 -14.85
C ALA A 59 0.36 14.27 -13.98
N ALA A 60 0.20 14.36 -12.66
CA ALA A 60 0.40 13.22 -11.76
C ALA A 60 -0.59 12.08 -12.04
N ARG A 61 -1.87 12.39 -12.28
CA ARG A 61 -2.88 11.39 -12.62
C ARG A 61 -2.55 10.69 -13.94
N ASP A 62 -2.22 11.46 -14.97
CA ASP A 62 -1.89 10.91 -16.29
C ASP A 62 -0.63 10.05 -16.23
N MET A 63 0.39 10.49 -15.47
CA MET A 63 1.62 9.74 -15.30
C MET A 63 1.42 8.46 -14.45
N SER A 64 0.54 8.48 -13.45
CA SER A 64 0.11 7.27 -12.73
C SER A 64 -0.57 6.28 -13.66
N HIS A 65 -1.52 6.72 -14.49
CA HIS A 65 -2.19 5.86 -15.46
C HIS A 65 -1.18 5.23 -16.44
N ALA A 66 -0.27 6.02 -16.99
CA ALA A 66 0.76 5.54 -17.91
C ALA A 66 1.66 4.48 -17.24
N PHE A 67 2.09 4.74 -16.01
CA PHE A 67 2.92 3.81 -15.23
C PHE A 67 2.23 2.45 -15.02
N PHE A 68 0.98 2.45 -14.56
CA PHE A 68 0.23 1.20 -14.33
C PHE A 68 -0.14 0.50 -15.63
N ALA A 69 -0.43 1.24 -16.71
CA ALA A 69 -0.67 0.65 -18.03
C ALA A 69 0.58 -0.11 -18.53
N GLU A 70 1.77 0.46 -18.38
CA GLU A 70 3.03 -0.20 -18.74
C GLU A 70 3.32 -1.42 -17.84
N MET A 71 3.04 -1.30 -16.54
CA MET A 71 3.19 -2.41 -15.59
C MET A 71 2.28 -3.59 -15.94
N LEU A 72 1.01 -3.34 -16.25
CA LEU A 72 0.03 -4.35 -16.63
C LEU A 72 0.31 -4.95 -18.02
N ALA A 73 0.94 -4.19 -18.91
CA ALA A 73 1.42 -4.68 -20.21
C ALA A 73 2.69 -5.55 -20.11
N GLY A 74 3.24 -5.74 -18.90
CA GLY A 74 4.42 -6.56 -18.62
C GLY A 74 5.75 -5.80 -18.63
N GLY A 75 5.78 -4.51 -19.00
CA GLY A 75 7.01 -3.74 -19.19
C GLY A 75 7.85 -3.56 -17.92
N ALA A 76 7.21 -3.38 -16.76
CA ALA A 76 7.90 -3.02 -15.52
C ALA A 76 8.31 -4.21 -14.63
N ILE A 77 7.73 -5.39 -14.84
CA ILE A 77 7.86 -6.55 -13.93
C ILE A 77 8.99 -7.49 -14.37
N HIS A 78 9.40 -7.43 -15.65
CA HIS A 78 10.37 -8.38 -16.23
C HIS A 78 11.83 -8.17 -15.81
N GLY A 79 12.18 -7.09 -15.11
CA GLY A 79 13.57 -6.74 -14.76
C GLY A 79 13.92 -6.78 -13.28
N VAL A 80 12.99 -7.13 -12.39
CA VAL A 80 13.23 -6.96 -10.96
C VAL A 80 13.81 -8.22 -10.36
N GLU A 81 15.11 -8.12 -10.09
CA GLU A 81 15.81 -9.00 -9.16
C GLU A 81 14.93 -9.20 -7.93
N ARG A 82 14.54 -10.46 -7.74
CA ARG A 82 13.68 -10.99 -6.67
C ARG A 82 14.22 -10.72 -5.25
N ASP A 83 15.31 -9.96 -5.13
CA ASP A 83 16.14 -9.80 -3.93
C ASP A 83 15.59 -8.82 -2.89
N ARG A 84 14.49 -8.10 -3.16
CA ARG A 84 14.03 -7.03 -2.24
C ARG A 84 12.89 -7.38 -1.30
N GLY A 85 12.33 -8.59 -1.35
CA GLY A 85 11.41 -9.16 -0.35
C GLY A 85 10.08 -8.44 -0.08
N ARG A 86 9.92 -7.17 -0.49
CA ARG A 86 8.80 -6.26 -0.20
C ARG A 86 8.29 -5.60 -1.47
N PHE A 87 7.00 -5.78 -1.77
CA PHE A 87 6.40 -5.18 -2.95
C PHE A 87 6.48 -3.64 -2.96
N ARG A 88 6.27 -2.97 -1.82
CA ARG A 88 6.28 -1.49 -1.75
C ARG A 88 7.63 -0.91 -2.20
N SER A 89 8.74 -1.52 -1.78
CA SER A 89 10.08 -1.02 -2.08
C SER A 89 10.44 -1.21 -3.54
N TYR A 90 10.00 -2.33 -4.12
CA TYR A 90 10.08 -2.52 -5.56
C TYR A 90 9.27 -1.43 -6.29
N LEU A 91 8.01 -1.25 -5.92
CA LEU A 91 7.11 -0.32 -6.61
C LEU A 91 7.61 1.13 -6.55
N LEU A 92 8.08 1.57 -5.38
CA LEU A 92 8.66 2.91 -5.20
C LEU A 92 9.91 3.10 -6.08
N GLY A 93 10.76 2.07 -6.20
CA GLY A 93 11.88 2.09 -7.14
C GLY A 93 11.42 2.19 -8.60
N ALA A 94 10.44 1.37 -8.99
CA ALA A 94 9.91 1.33 -10.34
C ALA A 94 9.30 2.68 -10.77
N VAL A 95 8.48 3.31 -9.93
CA VAL A 95 7.89 4.63 -10.24
C VAL A 95 8.95 5.73 -10.35
N LYS A 96 10.01 5.69 -9.52
CA LYS A 96 11.14 6.63 -9.63
C LYS A 96 11.86 6.50 -10.96
N HIS A 97 12.17 5.27 -11.36
CA HIS A 97 12.82 5.01 -12.65
C HIS A 97 11.93 5.46 -13.82
N PHE A 98 10.63 5.15 -13.76
CA PHE A 98 9.66 5.59 -14.77
C PHE A 98 9.59 7.12 -14.89
N ALA A 99 9.48 7.83 -13.75
CA ALA A 99 9.45 9.28 -13.74
C ALA A 99 10.74 9.91 -14.28
N SER A 100 11.91 9.35 -13.94
CA SER A 100 13.20 9.78 -14.50
C SER A 100 13.25 9.60 -16.01
N HIS A 101 12.83 8.43 -16.51
CA HIS A 101 12.83 8.13 -17.94
C HIS A 101 11.92 9.06 -18.75
N GLN A 102 10.74 9.39 -18.22
CA GLN A 102 9.80 10.34 -18.82
C GLN A 102 10.36 11.78 -18.89
N ARG A 103 11.12 12.21 -17.87
CA ARG A 103 11.82 13.51 -17.88
C ARG A 103 12.91 13.56 -18.96
N GLU A 104 13.69 12.49 -19.10
CA GLU A 104 14.73 12.36 -20.12
C GLU A 104 14.17 12.29 -21.55
N SER A 105 13.06 11.59 -21.77
CA SER A 105 12.42 11.52 -23.10
C SER A 105 11.85 12.89 -23.52
N SER A 106 11.17 13.58 -22.59
CA SER A 106 10.61 14.92 -22.80
C SER A 106 11.68 15.96 -23.13
N SER A 107 12.83 15.91 -22.45
CA SER A 107 13.96 16.81 -22.74
C SER A 107 14.64 16.51 -24.09
N ARG A 108 14.77 15.23 -24.48
CA ARG A 108 15.26 14.84 -25.82
C ARG A 108 14.32 15.29 -26.93
N ALA A 109 13.01 15.13 -26.75
CA ALA A 109 12.01 15.57 -27.72
C ALA A 109 12.05 17.09 -27.96
N LYS A 110 12.25 17.89 -26.89
CA LYS A 110 12.40 19.35 -26.98
C LYS A 110 13.70 19.78 -27.70
N ARG A 111 14.76 18.96 -27.65
CA ARG A 111 16.04 19.21 -28.34
C ARG A 111 16.07 18.78 -29.81
N GLY A 112 15.13 17.95 -30.25
CA GLY A 112 15.01 17.49 -31.65
C GLY A 112 14.18 18.41 -32.55
N GLY A 113 13.64 19.51 -32.02
CA GLY A 113 12.69 20.41 -32.71
C GLY A 113 13.29 21.58 -33.50
N GLY A 114 14.60 21.61 -33.74
CA GLY A 114 15.23 22.55 -34.68
C GLY A 114 15.26 24.03 -34.29
N LEU A 115 14.93 24.40 -33.05
CA LEU A 115 15.10 25.77 -32.54
C LEU A 115 16.44 25.88 -31.80
N GLU A 116 17.24 26.88 -32.16
CA GLU A 116 18.50 27.17 -31.46
C GLU A 116 18.23 27.33 -29.94
N PRO A 117 18.99 26.63 -29.08
CA PRO A 117 18.86 26.82 -27.65
C PRO A 117 19.41 28.20 -27.29
N VAL A 118 18.52 29.13 -26.94
CA VAL A 118 18.91 30.25 -26.08
C VAL A 118 19.33 29.60 -24.77
N ALA A 119 20.63 29.66 -24.48
CA ALA A 119 21.18 29.28 -23.20
C ALA A 119 20.62 30.26 -22.14
N LEU A 120 19.45 29.92 -21.60
CA LEU A 120 19.05 30.43 -20.31
C LEU A 120 20.08 29.89 -19.33
N GLU A 121 20.76 30.79 -18.65
CA GLU A 121 21.62 30.48 -17.52
C GLU A 121 20.92 29.40 -16.70
N ASN A 122 21.63 28.30 -16.54
CA ASN A 122 21.21 27.14 -15.81
C ASN A 122 21.12 27.58 -14.34
N ASP A 123 20.04 28.25 -13.97
CA ASP A 123 19.50 28.13 -12.63
C ASP A 123 19.17 26.65 -12.52
N GLU A 124 20.17 25.87 -12.08
CA GLU A 124 19.92 24.81 -11.14
C GLU A 124 19.07 25.45 -10.06
N VAL A 125 17.75 25.44 -10.28
CA VAL A 125 16.77 25.55 -9.21
C VAL A 125 17.08 24.32 -8.38
N ILE A 126 18.04 24.48 -7.48
CA ILE A 126 18.11 23.73 -6.26
C ILE A 126 16.72 23.98 -5.69
N GLU A 127 15.79 23.07 -5.93
CA GLU A 127 14.57 23.01 -5.15
C GLU A 127 15.08 22.81 -3.73
N VAL A 128 15.24 23.93 -3.02
CA VAL A 128 15.44 23.94 -1.58
C VAL A 128 14.18 23.27 -1.09
N ALA A 129 14.29 21.97 -0.78
CA ALA A 129 13.21 21.22 -0.19
C ALA A 129 12.71 22.06 0.98
N ASP A 130 11.51 22.61 0.86
CA ASP A 130 10.88 23.30 1.97
C ASP A 130 10.90 22.28 3.10
N ALA A 131 11.62 22.56 4.19
CA ALA A 131 11.77 21.62 5.29
C ALA A 131 10.42 21.27 5.94
N ARG A 132 9.34 21.97 5.54
CA ARG A 132 7.93 21.72 5.91
C ARG A 132 7.19 20.81 4.94
N GLN A 133 7.73 20.48 3.76
CA GLN A 133 7.12 19.56 2.81
C GLN A 133 7.61 18.13 3.08
N ILE A 134 6.65 17.23 3.30
CA ILE A 134 6.88 15.78 3.38
C ILE A 134 7.55 15.34 2.08
N SER A 135 8.62 14.55 2.17
CA SER A 135 9.30 14.05 0.97
C SER A 135 8.36 13.16 0.15
N PRO A 136 8.50 13.10 -1.19
CA PRO A 136 7.70 12.20 -2.02
C PRO A 136 7.68 10.75 -1.52
N ASP A 137 8.83 10.25 -1.07
CA ASP A 137 8.96 8.92 -0.47
C ASP A 137 8.14 8.76 0.83
N ALA A 138 8.17 9.76 1.71
CA ALA A 138 7.41 9.73 2.95
C ALA A 138 5.90 9.84 2.68
N GLU A 139 5.49 10.59 1.65
CA GLU A 139 4.08 10.68 1.24
C GLU A 139 3.59 9.37 0.61
N PHE A 140 4.43 8.70 -0.19
CA PHE A 140 4.17 7.34 -0.68
C PHE A 140 3.94 6.38 0.49
N ASP A 141 4.85 6.37 1.47
CA ASP A 141 4.76 5.48 2.63
C ASP A 141 3.55 5.79 3.52
N ARG A 142 3.23 7.07 3.73
CA ARG A 142 2.02 7.51 4.44
C ARG A 142 0.76 6.99 3.75
N GLN A 143 0.65 7.19 2.44
CA GLN A 143 -0.53 6.78 1.69
C GLN A 143 -0.63 5.25 1.58
N TRP A 144 0.50 4.54 1.47
CA TRP A 144 0.55 3.08 1.57
C TRP A 144 -0.03 2.59 2.90
N ALA A 145 0.41 3.16 4.03
CA ALA A 145 -0.07 2.77 5.34
C ALA A 145 -1.58 3.01 5.51
N VAL A 146 -2.09 4.13 4.97
CA VAL A 146 -3.54 4.41 4.91
C VAL A 146 -4.29 3.35 4.10
N THR A 147 -3.79 2.96 2.93
CA THR A 147 -4.44 1.93 2.11
C THR A 147 -4.45 0.56 2.81
N VAL A 148 -3.35 0.16 3.44
CA VAL A 148 -3.28 -1.10 4.21
C VAL A 148 -4.30 -1.09 5.36
N LEU A 149 -4.40 0.02 6.10
CA LEU A 149 -5.37 0.16 7.18
C LEU A 149 -6.81 0.11 6.68
N ALA A 150 -7.11 0.79 5.56
CA ALA A 150 -8.44 0.78 4.96
C ALA A 150 -8.87 -0.62 4.52
N ARG A 151 -7.98 -1.38 3.86
CA ARG A 151 -8.24 -2.77 3.47
C ARG A 151 -8.44 -3.68 4.69
N ALA A 152 -7.62 -3.52 5.72
CA ALA A 152 -7.76 -4.28 6.97
C ALA A 152 -9.07 -3.98 7.71
N LEU A 153 -9.52 -2.71 7.73
CA LEU A 153 -10.81 -2.32 8.28
C LEU A 153 -11.98 -2.92 7.49
N GLU A 154 -11.88 -2.96 6.16
CA GLU A 154 -12.92 -3.57 5.31
C GLU A 154 -12.98 -5.09 5.52
N ALA A 155 -11.84 -5.79 5.58
CA ALA A 155 -11.80 -7.21 5.91
C ALA A 155 -12.46 -7.48 7.28
N LEU A 156 -12.14 -6.66 8.29
CA LEU A 156 -12.76 -6.77 9.62
C LEU A 156 -14.27 -6.50 9.59
N ARG A 157 -14.72 -5.53 8.79
CA ARG A 157 -16.14 -5.24 8.59
C ARG A 157 -16.86 -6.46 8.03
N GLN A 158 -16.30 -7.09 7.00
CA GLN A 158 -16.87 -8.28 6.36
C GLN A 158 -16.99 -9.44 7.36
N GLU A 159 -15.97 -9.69 8.18
CA GLU A 159 -16.04 -10.68 9.26
C GLU A 159 -17.15 -10.37 10.27
N CYS A 160 -17.29 -9.10 10.67
CA CYS A 160 -18.35 -8.69 11.59
C CYS A 160 -19.73 -8.88 10.97
N VAL A 161 -19.92 -8.52 9.69
CA VAL A 161 -21.19 -8.70 8.97
C VAL A 161 -21.54 -10.18 8.88
N ALA A 162 -20.59 -11.05 8.50
CA ALA A 162 -20.79 -12.49 8.43
C ALA A 162 -21.17 -13.10 9.80
N GLY A 163 -20.62 -12.55 10.88
CA GLY A 163 -20.96 -12.91 12.26
C GLY A 163 -22.23 -12.26 12.82
N GLY A 164 -23.03 -11.56 12.01
CA GLY A 164 -24.25 -10.86 12.47
C GLY A 164 -23.98 -9.61 13.32
N ARG A 165 -22.75 -9.12 13.34
CA ARG A 165 -22.26 -7.99 14.14
C ARG A 165 -21.95 -6.73 13.32
N GLY A 166 -22.46 -6.63 12.09
CA GLY A 166 -22.25 -5.46 11.23
C GLY A 166 -22.70 -4.14 11.88
N GLY A 167 -23.88 -4.12 12.50
CA GLY A 167 -24.38 -2.92 13.20
C GLY A 167 -23.54 -2.51 14.42
N PHE A 168 -22.89 -3.46 15.10
CA PHE A 168 -21.93 -3.16 16.17
C PHE A 168 -20.64 -2.56 15.61
N PHE A 169 -20.16 -3.09 14.48
CA PHE A 169 -18.95 -2.59 13.84
C PHE A 169 -19.09 -1.12 13.44
N GLU A 170 -20.20 -0.72 12.81
CA GLU A 170 -20.41 0.67 12.39
C GLU A 170 -20.41 1.66 13.57
N GLN A 171 -20.98 1.25 14.71
CA GLN A 171 -20.97 2.07 15.93
C GLN A 171 -19.57 2.20 16.56
N VAL A 172 -18.75 1.16 16.45
CA VAL A 172 -17.41 1.12 17.09
C VAL A 172 -16.29 1.58 16.16
N LYS A 173 -16.50 1.60 14.85
CA LYS A 173 -15.51 2.01 13.83
C LYS A 173 -14.78 3.33 14.17
N PRO A 174 -15.45 4.41 14.63
CA PRO A 174 -14.75 5.64 15.01
C PRO A 174 -13.74 5.48 16.17
N LEU A 175 -13.99 4.55 17.10
CA LEU A 175 -13.08 4.21 18.20
C LEU A 175 -11.87 3.35 17.75
N LEU A 176 -11.95 2.75 16.56
CA LEU A 176 -10.86 2.00 15.94
C LEU A 176 -9.96 2.90 15.11
N SER A 177 -10.53 3.87 14.39
CA SER A 177 -9.79 4.81 13.55
C SER A 177 -9.07 5.92 14.34
N GLY A 178 -9.40 6.10 15.62
CA GLY A 178 -8.84 7.18 16.45
C GLY A 178 -9.53 8.53 16.27
N ASP A 179 -10.54 8.62 15.40
CA ASP A 179 -11.34 9.83 15.13
C ASP A 179 -12.31 10.17 16.26
N ALA A 180 -12.69 9.18 17.08
CA ALA A 180 -13.47 9.43 18.26
C ALA A 180 -12.56 9.97 19.37
N ALA A 181 -12.87 11.20 19.84
CA ALA A 181 -12.62 11.51 21.24
C ALA A 181 -13.15 10.34 22.08
N TYR A 182 -12.57 10.08 23.26
CA TYR A 182 -13.09 9.11 24.25
C TYR A 182 -14.50 9.52 24.79
N GLY A 183 -15.33 10.17 23.97
CA GLY A 183 -16.73 10.44 24.18
C GLY A 183 -17.52 9.17 24.47
N ASP A 184 -18.66 9.41 25.09
CA ASP A 184 -19.35 8.54 26.04
C ASP A 184 -19.44 7.06 25.62
N GLN A 185 -18.41 6.28 25.97
CA GLN A 185 -18.40 4.82 25.78
C GLN A 185 -19.61 4.16 26.43
N ALA A 186 -20.19 4.76 27.48
CA ALA A 186 -21.39 4.23 28.12
C ALA A 186 -22.64 4.45 27.25
N ALA A 187 -22.75 5.58 26.56
CA ALA A 187 -23.83 5.81 25.58
C ALA A 187 -23.73 4.82 24.41
N ILE A 188 -22.53 4.60 23.86
CA ILE A 188 -22.32 3.63 22.76
C ILE A 188 -22.58 2.20 23.24
N ALA A 189 -22.10 1.84 24.44
CA ALA A 189 -22.38 0.53 25.03
C ALA A 189 -23.89 0.30 25.17
N THR A 190 -24.64 1.30 25.66
CA THR A 190 -26.10 1.24 25.81
C THR A 190 -26.80 1.08 24.46
N ALA A 191 -26.37 1.84 23.44
CA ALA A 191 -26.89 1.72 22.06
C ALA A 191 -26.61 0.34 21.44
N CYS A 192 -25.54 -0.33 21.87
CA CYS A 192 -25.23 -1.71 21.50
C CYS A 192 -25.93 -2.77 22.38
N GLY A 193 -26.74 -2.39 23.37
CA GLY A 193 -27.37 -3.30 24.31
C GLY A 193 -26.40 -4.00 25.28
N MET A 194 -25.23 -3.39 25.52
CA MET A 194 -24.15 -3.94 26.35
C MET A 194 -23.94 -3.08 27.60
N ASN A 195 -23.50 -3.71 28.68
CA ASN A 195 -22.88 -2.95 29.78
C ASN A 195 -21.47 -2.48 29.38
N LEU A 196 -20.93 -1.49 30.10
CA LEU A 196 -19.67 -0.83 29.77
C LEU A 196 -18.47 -1.79 29.77
N ASP A 197 -18.40 -2.74 30.71
CA ASP A 197 -17.28 -3.68 30.81
C ASP A 197 -17.28 -4.69 29.66
N ALA A 198 -18.47 -5.24 29.33
CA ALA A 198 -18.66 -6.12 28.18
C ALA A 198 -18.34 -5.39 26.86
N PHE A 199 -18.71 -4.11 26.75
CA PHE A 199 -18.39 -3.26 25.61
C PHE A 199 -16.88 -3.06 25.47
N ARG A 200 -16.19 -2.67 26.55
CA ARG A 200 -14.72 -2.49 26.56
C ARG A 200 -13.99 -3.76 26.15
N MET A 201 -14.41 -4.91 26.67
CA MET A 201 -13.85 -6.20 26.27
C MET A 201 -14.09 -6.50 24.78
N ALA A 202 -15.28 -6.18 24.27
CA ALA A 202 -15.60 -6.37 22.85
C ALA A 202 -14.77 -5.45 21.94
N VAL A 203 -14.59 -4.18 22.31
CA VAL A 203 -13.73 -3.23 21.60
C VAL A 203 -12.27 -3.70 21.62
N HIS A 204 -11.77 -4.16 22.78
CA HIS A 204 -10.42 -4.69 22.89
C HIS A 204 -10.19 -5.90 21.97
N ARG A 205 -11.12 -6.86 21.95
CA ARG A 205 -11.06 -7.99 21.01
C ARG A 205 -11.09 -7.55 19.56
N LEU A 206 -11.89 -6.53 19.23
CA LEU A 206 -12.00 -6.00 17.88
C LEU A 206 -10.72 -5.29 17.44
N LYS A 207 -10.07 -4.51 18.33
CA LYS A 207 -8.75 -3.90 18.08
C LYS A 207 -7.65 -4.96 17.88
N LYS A 208 -7.69 -6.05 18.65
CA LYS A 208 -6.78 -7.18 18.45
C LYS A 208 -7.01 -7.81 17.07
N ARG A 209 -8.27 -8.05 16.68
CA ARG A 209 -8.60 -8.62 15.37
C ARG A 209 -8.19 -7.70 14.23
N LEU A 210 -8.39 -6.38 14.35
CA LEU A 210 -7.91 -5.40 13.39
C LEU A 210 -6.40 -5.53 13.16
N ARG A 211 -5.61 -5.65 14.24
CA ARG A 211 -4.16 -5.87 14.14
C ARG A 211 -3.81 -7.14 13.37
N ASP A 212 -4.58 -8.22 13.56
CA ASP A 212 -4.40 -9.46 12.81
C ASP A 212 -4.73 -9.27 11.31
N CYS A 213 -5.79 -8.52 10.99
CA CYS A 213 -6.13 -8.17 9.60
C CYS A 213 -5.02 -7.33 8.96
N VAL A 214 -4.50 -6.31 9.65
CA VAL A 214 -3.36 -5.50 9.17
C VAL A 214 -2.14 -6.38 8.92
N LYS A 215 -1.81 -7.28 9.86
CA LYS A 215 -0.70 -8.23 9.72
C LYS A 215 -0.89 -9.13 8.49
N SER A 216 -2.11 -9.57 8.22
CA SER A 216 -2.45 -10.40 7.05
C SER A 216 -2.29 -9.63 5.74
N GLU A 217 -2.73 -8.37 5.69
CA GLU A 217 -2.56 -7.52 4.51
C GLU A 217 -1.07 -7.29 4.20
N VAL A 218 -0.27 -6.94 5.22
CA VAL A 218 1.18 -6.78 5.10
C VAL A 218 1.85 -8.06 4.65
N ALA A 219 1.59 -9.19 5.31
CA ALA A 219 2.15 -10.49 4.95
C ALA A 219 1.81 -10.88 3.50
N GLY A 220 0.62 -10.51 3.02
CA GLY A 220 0.21 -10.73 1.63
C GLY A 220 1.04 -9.99 0.56
N THR A 221 1.89 -9.04 0.96
CA THR A 221 2.75 -8.23 0.06
C THR A 221 4.25 -8.54 0.21
N LEU A 222 4.58 -9.56 1.02
CA LEU A 222 5.94 -9.97 1.31
C LEU A 222 6.26 -11.30 0.64
N ASP A 223 7.51 -11.46 0.23
CA ASP A 223 8.02 -12.77 -0.21
C ASP A 223 8.61 -13.56 0.97
N ASP A 224 9.19 -12.84 1.95
CA ASP A 224 9.72 -13.41 3.18
C ASP A 224 8.79 -13.11 4.39
N PRO A 225 8.16 -14.13 5.00
CA PRO A 225 7.32 -13.97 6.19
C PRO A 225 8.04 -13.41 7.42
N THR A 226 9.38 -13.51 7.50
CA THR A 226 10.15 -13.00 8.65
C THR A 226 10.14 -11.46 8.71
N MET A 227 9.91 -10.81 7.56
CA MET A 227 9.91 -9.36 7.41
C MET A 227 8.64 -8.67 7.90
N VAL A 228 7.60 -9.44 8.26
CA VAL A 228 6.29 -8.91 8.67
C VAL A 228 6.42 -7.92 9.82
N GLN A 229 7.25 -8.23 10.83
CA GLN A 229 7.39 -7.36 12.00
C GLN A 229 8.01 -6.01 11.64
N GLN A 230 9.07 -6.01 10.83
CA GLN A 230 9.71 -4.78 10.36
C GLN A 230 8.78 -3.93 9.48
N GLU A 231 7.96 -4.59 8.66
CA GLU A 231 7.03 -3.88 7.78
C GLU A 231 5.84 -3.29 8.58
N MET A 232 5.39 -3.97 9.63
CA MET A 232 4.43 -3.42 10.59
C MET A 232 4.98 -2.17 11.31
N GLU A 233 6.26 -2.17 11.69
CA GLU A 233 6.91 -1.00 12.30
C GLU A 233 6.99 0.17 11.31
N SER A 234 7.32 -0.11 10.04
CA SER A 234 7.31 0.88 8.96
C SER A 234 5.92 1.49 8.77
N LEU A 235 4.87 0.66 8.81
CA LEU A 235 3.47 1.11 8.72
C LEU A 235 3.10 2.06 9.87
N PHE A 236 3.44 1.72 11.11
CA PHE A 236 3.14 2.60 12.24
C PHE A 236 3.95 3.89 12.22
N ALA A 237 5.21 3.84 11.79
CA ALA A 237 6.04 5.04 11.61
C ALA A 237 5.45 5.99 10.56
N ALA A 238 4.98 5.45 9.43
CA ALA A 238 4.36 6.23 8.36
C ALA A 238 3.03 6.89 8.79
N LEU A 239 2.27 6.27 9.69
CA LEU A 239 1.06 6.87 10.27
C LEU A 239 1.35 7.88 11.40
N GLY A 240 2.44 7.70 12.14
CA GLY A 240 2.82 8.54 13.27
C GLY A 240 3.61 9.80 12.93
N GLY A 241 4.15 9.90 11.70
CA GLY A 241 4.97 11.04 11.25
C GLY A 241 4.19 12.26 10.75
N GLY A 242 2.87 12.30 10.94
CA GLY A 242 1.98 13.38 10.45
C GLY A 242 1.66 14.47 11.47
N CYS A 243 2.58 14.80 12.38
CA CYS A 243 2.40 15.84 13.40
C CYS A 243 3.51 16.89 13.33
#